data_AF-W7MQF6-F1
#
_entry.id   AF-W7MQF6-F1
#
_cell.length_a   1.000
_cell.length_b   1.000
_cell.length_c   1.000
_cell.angle_alpha   90.00
_cell.angle_beta   90.00
_cell.angle_gamma   90.00
#
_symmetry.space_group_name_H-M   'P 1'
#
loop_
_entity.id
_entity.type
_entity.pdbx_description
1 polymer ?
#
loop_
_entity_poly.entity_id
_entity_poly.type
_entity_poly.pdbx_seq_one_letter_code
_entity_poly.pdbx_strand_id
1 'polypeptide(L)'
;MPTLKPLPDCEGPKLECFTDDLTKHDFKFLEYLGFGCHSAVFKAEIDGKIYLIKLFFPVFVYEPNFELDPIDQGFDVDRYEKERLTASEEMPQHVVDSLRVHATSFNNECRAYGRLKELGREHLAGKVHGYLRLYLHQIDEQIQAAVQSSLPGAILPSVEVMEMEDDEVDLPIMAIVKDWIPEHRTPTGGITREAEQRQIKHLPRMLRNLRELHKCGIVVRDLKSQQYYEGQLCDLSHARTIPHIFSPESGIRPRWTFASMAAWDLKCFQDIIEETKVSALRADPPLKPTELVATRNEARFNSLRPRPSMQGPFLPLVNYDEGGTWNLDYYPSHDPALFNWRAIQKRATKNSAVRIPEKPAAAVSMKRKSPATEEAKARPVEEGNNKKRRR
;
A
#
# COMPACT_ATOMS: atom_id res chain seq x y z
N MET A 1 -0.30 -17.20 16.10
CA MET A 1 0.13 -16.77 14.75
C MET A 1 -1.01 -17.11 13.81
N PRO A 2 -1.43 -16.18 12.95
CA PRO A 2 -2.37 -16.47 11.88
C PRO A 2 -1.88 -17.64 11.01
N THR A 3 -2.81 -18.48 10.59
CA THR A 3 -2.68 -19.66 9.73
C THR A 3 -3.03 -19.34 8.28
N LEU A 4 -3.77 -18.25 8.04
CA LEU A 4 -4.01 -17.75 6.69
C LEU A 4 -2.70 -17.27 6.04
N LYS A 5 -2.50 -17.67 4.78
CA LYS A 5 -1.28 -17.35 4.01
C LYS A 5 -1.23 -15.86 3.63
N PRO A 6 -0.04 -15.22 3.59
CA PRO A 6 0.09 -13.86 3.08
C PRO A 6 -0.43 -13.70 1.63
N LEU A 7 -1.06 -12.56 1.34
CA LEU A 7 -1.69 -12.24 0.04
C LEU A 7 -1.00 -11.06 -0.66
N PRO A 8 -1.08 -10.93 -2.01
CA PRO A 8 -1.76 -11.83 -2.97
C PRO A 8 -1.00 -13.12 -3.27
N ASP A 9 -1.67 -14.07 -3.92
CA ASP A 9 -1.13 -15.39 -4.27
C ASP A 9 -0.29 -15.42 -5.55
N CYS A 10 0.74 -14.59 -5.59
CA CYS A 10 1.66 -14.48 -6.73
C CYS A 10 3.07 -14.10 -6.27
N GLU A 11 4.01 -13.98 -7.20
CA GLU A 11 5.36 -13.52 -6.88
C GLU A 11 5.40 -12.05 -6.45
N GLY A 12 6.35 -11.76 -5.55
CA GLY A 12 6.63 -10.43 -5.04
C GLY A 12 6.08 -10.18 -3.64
N PRO A 13 5.84 -8.91 -3.29
CA PRO A 13 5.49 -8.51 -1.94
C PRO A 13 4.10 -8.99 -1.54
N LYS A 14 3.98 -9.41 -0.28
CA LYS A 14 2.73 -9.92 0.31
C LYS A 14 2.45 -9.24 1.64
N LEU A 15 1.18 -9.08 1.96
CA LEU A 15 0.68 -8.62 3.24
C LEU A 15 0.24 -9.82 4.08
N GLU A 16 0.70 -9.87 5.33
CA GLU A 16 0.31 -10.89 6.29
C GLU A 16 -1.13 -10.69 6.77
N CYS A 17 -1.77 -11.79 7.17
CA CYS A 17 -3.06 -11.74 7.82
C CYS A 17 -2.94 -11.07 9.20
N PHE A 18 -3.91 -10.24 9.57
CA PHE A 18 -3.97 -9.62 10.89
C PHE A 18 -4.38 -10.64 11.96
N THR A 19 -5.49 -11.35 11.74
CA THR A 19 -5.96 -12.49 12.54
C THR A 19 -6.81 -13.41 11.67
N ASP A 20 -6.77 -14.71 11.93
CA ASP A 20 -7.53 -15.71 11.16
C ASP A 20 -9.03 -15.70 11.44
N ASP A 21 -9.38 -15.23 12.64
CA ASP A 21 -10.71 -15.41 13.20
C ASP A 21 -11.04 -14.22 14.09
N LEU A 22 -11.72 -13.24 13.49
CA LEU A 22 -12.11 -12.02 14.18
C LEU A 22 -13.12 -12.29 15.31
N THR A 23 -13.82 -13.44 15.30
CA THR A 23 -14.78 -13.81 16.36
C THR A 23 -14.10 -14.12 17.70
N LYS A 24 -12.78 -14.35 17.69
CA LYS A 24 -11.97 -14.52 18.90
C LYS A 24 -11.55 -13.20 19.54
N HIS A 25 -11.90 -12.07 18.94
CA HIS A 25 -11.51 -10.74 19.39
C HIS A 25 -12.75 -9.94 19.81
N ASP A 26 -12.57 -9.00 20.75
CA ASP A 26 -13.62 -8.01 21.01
C ASP A 26 -13.59 -6.98 19.88
N PHE A 27 -14.47 -7.18 18.89
CA PHE A 27 -14.53 -6.39 17.67
C PHE A 27 -15.82 -5.59 17.58
N LYS A 28 -15.71 -4.29 17.28
CA LYS A 28 -16.85 -3.40 17.04
C LYS A 28 -16.55 -2.38 15.95
N PHE A 29 -17.46 -2.22 14.98
CA PHE A 29 -17.48 -1.02 14.15
C PHE A 29 -18.01 0.16 14.97
N LEU A 30 -17.29 1.29 14.93
CA LEU A 30 -17.62 2.48 15.73
C LEU A 30 -18.23 3.59 14.88
N GLU A 31 -17.69 3.82 13.70
CA GLU A 31 -18.02 4.98 12.87
C GLU A 31 -17.78 4.65 11.40
N TYR A 32 -18.74 4.99 10.55
CA TYR A 32 -18.59 4.94 9.10
C TYR A 32 -17.95 6.25 8.62
N LEU A 33 -16.80 6.15 7.96
CA LEU A 33 -15.97 7.30 7.56
C LEU A 33 -16.15 7.69 6.09
N GLY A 34 -16.71 6.78 5.27
CA GLY A 34 -17.02 7.07 3.88
C GLY A 34 -16.90 5.87 2.95
N PHE A 35 -17.32 6.09 1.71
CA PHE A 35 -17.25 5.14 0.61
C PHE A 35 -16.43 5.76 -0.52
N GLY A 36 -15.48 4.99 -1.03
CA GLY A 36 -14.76 5.31 -2.26
C GLY A 36 -15.20 4.38 -3.38
N CYS A 37 -14.68 4.59 -4.59
CA CYS A 37 -15.04 3.80 -5.78
C CYS A 37 -14.92 2.27 -5.58
N HIS A 38 -14.08 1.80 -4.64
CA HIS A 38 -13.75 0.38 -4.48
C HIS A 38 -13.88 -0.15 -3.04
N SER A 39 -14.34 0.67 -2.09
CA SER A 39 -14.27 0.28 -0.68
C SER A 39 -15.14 1.14 0.24
N ALA A 40 -15.57 0.56 1.36
CA ALA A 40 -16.10 1.29 2.51
C ALA A 40 -15.04 1.38 3.61
N VAL A 41 -14.96 2.53 4.29
CA VAL A 41 -13.98 2.76 5.36
C VAL A 41 -14.68 2.99 6.68
N PHE A 42 -14.22 2.28 7.70
CA PHE A 42 -14.76 2.35 9.06
C PHE A 42 -13.67 2.60 10.07
N LYS A 43 -14.02 3.34 11.12
CA LYS A 43 -13.33 3.29 12.40
C LYS A 43 -13.85 2.10 13.18
N ALA A 44 -12.94 1.32 13.75
CA ALA A 44 -13.30 0.14 14.52
C ALA A 44 -12.43 0.00 15.77
N GLU A 45 -12.93 -0.73 16.74
CA GLU A 45 -12.17 -1.18 17.90
C GLU A 45 -11.94 -2.69 17.80
N ILE A 46 -10.70 -3.11 18.01
CA ILE A 46 -10.32 -4.52 18.16
C ILE A 46 -9.51 -4.64 19.45
N ASP A 47 -9.99 -5.44 20.41
CA ASP A 47 -9.36 -5.68 21.72
C ASP A 47 -8.99 -4.37 22.46
N GLY A 48 -9.91 -3.39 22.46
CA GLY A 48 -9.72 -2.10 23.13
C GLY A 48 -8.77 -1.13 22.41
N LYS A 49 -8.33 -1.44 21.18
CA LYS A 49 -7.51 -0.54 20.36
C LYS A 49 -8.27 -0.06 19.12
N ILE A 50 -8.14 1.23 18.82
CA ILE A 50 -8.78 1.87 17.67
C ILE A 50 -7.95 1.67 16.40
N TYR A 51 -8.64 1.28 15.35
CA TYR A 51 -8.11 1.05 14.01
C TYR A 51 -9.00 1.71 12.95
N LEU A 52 -8.42 1.86 11.76
CA LEU A 52 -9.15 2.09 10.53
C LEU A 52 -9.24 0.77 9.76
N ILE A 53 -10.43 0.38 9.35
CA ILE A 53 -10.69 -0.82 8.56
C ILE A 53 -11.27 -0.39 7.21
N LYS A 54 -10.56 -0.74 6.13
CA LYS A 54 -11.01 -0.54 4.76
C LYS A 54 -11.52 -1.86 4.20
N LEU A 55 -12.81 -1.93 3.88
CA LEU A 55 -13.52 -3.10 3.35
C LEU A 55 -13.57 -3.06 1.83
N PHE A 56 -13.23 -4.17 1.19
CA PHE A 56 -13.33 -4.41 -0.24
C PHE A 56 -14.38 -5.49 -0.50
N PHE A 57 -15.47 -5.10 -1.16
CA PHE A 57 -16.53 -6.01 -1.56
C PHE A 57 -16.07 -6.93 -2.70
N PRO A 58 -16.68 -8.13 -2.88
CA PRO A 58 -16.20 -9.17 -3.80
C PRO A 58 -15.77 -8.66 -5.18
N VAL A 59 -16.57 -7.81 -5.83
CA VAL A 59 -16.22 -7.23 -7.14
C VAL A 59 -14.84 -6.56 -7.15
N PHE A 60 -14.44 -5.86 -6.08
CA PHE A 60 -13.15 -5.16 -5.98
C PHE A 60 -12.00 -6.05 -5.48
N VAL A 61 -12.31 -7.29 -5.10
CA VAL A 61 -11.37 -8.33 -4.69
C VAL A 61 -11.03 -9.24 -5.87
N TYR A 62 -12.01 -9.53 -6.73
CA TYR A 62 -11.88 -10.53 -7.80
C TYR A 62 -11.80 -9.94 -9.21
N GLU A 63 -12.38 -8.76 -9.46
CA GLU A 63 -12.32 -8.12 -10.77
C GLU A 63 -11.19 -7.06 -10.84
N PRO A 64 -10.26 -7.19 -11.80
CA PRO A 64 -9.11 -6.29 -11.90
C PRO A 64 -9.50 -4.94 -12.52
N ASN A 65 -8.84 -3.87 -12.07
CA ASN A 65 -8.90 -2.54 -12.69
C ASN A 65 -7.51 -2.17 -13.20
N PHE A 66 -7.33 -2.19 -14.52
CA PHE A 66 -6.01 -2.22 -15.13
C PHE A 66 -5.81 -1.29 -16.33
N GLU A 67 -6.83 -0.53 -16.72
CA GLU A 67 -6.78 0.40 -17.85
C GLU A 67 -5.69 1.47 -17.70
N LEU A 68 -5.09 1.83 -18.82
CA LEU A 68 -4.08 2.87 -18.97
C LEU A 68 -4.36 3.71 -20.21
N ASP A 69 -4.94 4.90 -20.05
CA ASP A 69 -5.02 5.87 -21.15
C ASP A 69 -3.63 6.49 -21.39
N PRO A 70 -3.12 6.59 -22.64
CA PRO A 70 -3.74 6.22 -23.92
C PRO A 70 -3.30 4.88 -24.51
N ILE A 71 -2.68 4.00 -23.73
CA ILE A 71 -2.19 2.70 -24.24
C ILE A 71 -3.35 1.72 -24.48
N ASP A 72 -4.44 1.84 -23.70
CA ASP A 72 -5.58 0.92 -23.68
C ASP A 72 -6.83 1.41 -24.40
N GLN A 73 -6.67 2.35 -25.35
CA GLN A 73 -7.79 2.81 -26.18
C GLN A 73 -8.38 1.62 -26.96
N GLY A 74 -9.52 1.09 -26.51
CA GLY A 74 -10.19 -0.10 -27.05
C GLY A 74 -10.56 -1.17 -26.03
N PHE A 75 -10.00 -1.14 -24.82
CA PHE A 75 -10.40 -2.00 -23.70
C PHE A 75 -11.36 -1.29 -22.73
N ASP A 76 -12.07 -0.26 -23.20
CA ASP A 76 -13.01 0.53 -22.41
C ASP A 76 -14.22 -0.36 -22.08
N VAL A 77 -14.12 -1.08 -20.97
CA VAL A 77 -15.26 -1.76 -20.37
C VAL A 77 -15.97 -0.65 -19.63
N ASP A 78 -17.14 -0.21 -20.14
CA ASP A 78 -17.89 0.87 -19.52
C ASP A 78 -17.97 0.59 -18.01
N ARG A 79 -17.47 1.52 -17.19
CA ARG A 79 -17.34 1.34 -15.73
C ARG A 79 -18.68 0.99 -15.06
N TYR A 80 -19.79 1.19 -15.77
CA TYR A 80 -21.16 0.87 -15.37
C TYR A 80 -21.68 -0.47 -15.92
N GLU A 81 -21.12 -1.02 -16.99
CA GLU A 81 -21.43 -2.36 -17.51
C GLU A 81 -20.33 -3.33 -17.05
N LYS A 82 -20.40 -3.71 -15.77
CA LYS A 82 -19.46 -4.64 -15.12
C LYS A 82 -19.61 -6.08 -15.61
N GLU A 83 -19.34 -6.34 -16.88
CA GLU A 83 -19.09 -7.72 -17.30
C GLU A 83 -17.76 -8.18 -16.69
N ARG A 84 -17.77 -9.37 -16.08
CA ARG A 84 -16.56 -9.97 -15.50
C ARG A 84 -15.50 -10.08 -16.59
N LEU A 85 -14.23 -9.81 -16.26
CA LEU A 85 -13.17 -9.93 -17.24
C LEU A 85 -13.02 -11.39 -17.67
N THR A 86 -13.43 -11.70 -18.90
CA THR A 86 -13.26 -13.01 -19.52
C THR A 86 -12.09 -13.03 -20.50
N ALA A 87 -11.48 -14.20 -20.67
CA ALA A 87 -10.43 -14.37 -21.65
C ALA A 87 -10.95 -14.18 -23.09
N SER A 88 -10.11 -13.60 -23.94
CA SER A 88 -10.36 -13.40 -25.36
C SER A 88 -9.11 -13.76 -26.18
N GLU A 89 -9.18 -13.65 -27.51
CA GLU A 89 -7.99 -13.80 -28.37
C GLU A 89 -6.93 -12.74 -28.05
N GLU A 90 -7.35 -11.52 -27.71
CA GLU A 90 -6.47 -10.41 -27.35
C GLU A 90 -5.94 -10.52 -25.90
N MET A 91 -6.72 -11.14 -25.02
CA MET A 91 -6.37 -11.33 -23.61
C MET A 91 -6.53 -12.79 -23.18
N PRO A 92 -5.49 -13.63 -23.39
CA PRO A 92 -5.53 -15.03 -23.03
C PRO A 92 -5.75 -15.26 -21.52
N GLN A 93 -6.27 -16.43 -21.15
CA GLN A 93 -6.63 -16.76 -19.76
C GLN A 93 -5.50 -16.50 -18.74
N HIS A 94 -4.25 -16.83 -19.08
CA HIS A 94 -3.11 -16.61 -18.17
C HIS A 94 -2.83 -15.12 -17.91
N VAL A 95 -3.19 -14.22 -18.84
CA VAL A 95 -3.12 -12.77 -18.65
C VAL A 95 -4.22 -12.32 -17.70
N VAL A 96 -5.46 -12.80 -17.91
CA VAL A 96 -6.60 -12.54 -17.02
C VAL A 96 -6.31 -12.98 -15.58
N ASP A 97 -5.81 -14.21 -15.40
CA ASP A 97 -5.49 -14.75 -14.07
C ASP A 97 -4.39 -13.93 -13.38
N SER A 98 -3.38 -13.50 -14.14
CA SER A 98 -2.31 -12.63 -13.65
C SER A 98 -2.84 -11.23 -13.29
N LEU A 99 -3.77 -10.67 -14.06
CA LEU A 99 -4.42 -9.40 -13.73
C LEU A 99 -5.19 -9.48 -12.40
N ARG A 100 -5.91 -10.56 -12.13
CA ARG A 100 -6.64 -10.72 -10.85
C ARG A 100 -5.73 -10.60 -9.62
N VAL A 101 -4.51 -11.13 -9.68
CA VAL A 101 -3.56 -11.07 -8.55
C VAL A 101 -2.66 -9.84 -8.56
N HIS A 102 -2.63 -9.08 -9.66
CA HIS A 102 -1.78 -7.91 -9.84
C HIS A 102 -2.52 -6.57 -9.87
N ALA A 103 -3.82 -6.56 -10.19
CA ALA A 103 -4.54 -5.34 -10.58
C ALA A 103 -5.94 -5.18 -9.97
N THR A 104 -6.40 -6.03 -9.07
CA THR A 104 -7.59 -5.75 -8.23
C THR A 104 -7.23 -4.73 -7.14
N SER A 105 -8.17 -3.89 -6.73
CA SER A 105 -7.95 -2.85 -5.71
C SER A 105 -7.40 -3.41 -4.39
N PHE A 106 -7.96 -4.53 -3.91
CA PHE A 106 -7.46 -5.18 -2.70
C PHE A 106 -6.02 -5.69 -2.84
N ASN A 107 -5.70 -6.42 -3.92
CA ASN A 107 -4.36 -6.97 -4.13
C ASN A 107 -3.31 -5.89 -4.39
N ASN A 108 -3.66 -4.81 -5.09
CA ASN A 108 -2.78 -3.63 -5.27
C ASN A 108 -2.30 -3.09 -3.93
N GLU A 109 -3.26 -2.87 -3.02
CA GLU A 109 -2.98 -2.33 -1.70
C GLU A 109 -2.16 -3.29 -0.84
N CYS A 110 -2.49 -4.59 -0.87
CA CYS A 110 -1.71 -5.64 -0.22
C CYS A 110 -0.25 -5.68 -0.71
N ARG A 111 -0.02 -5.61 -2.03
CA ARG A 111 1.33 -5.60 -2.61
C ARG A 111 2.13 -4.38 -2.18
N ALA A 112 1.49 -3.20 -2.20
CA ALA A 112 2.16 -1.95 -1.85
C ALA A 112 2.61 -1.95 -0.38
N TYR A 113 1.70 -2.26 0.54
CA TYR A 113 2.05 -2.36 1.96
C TYR A 113 2.98 -3.54 2.27
N GLY A 114 2.81 -4.67 1.57
CA GLY A 114 3.72 -5.80 1.65
C GLY A 114 5.15 -5.42 1.28
N ARG A 115 5.34 -4.58 0.25
CA ARG A 115 6.66 -4.06 -0.15
C ARG A 115 7.24 -3.12 0.89
N LEU A 116 6.42 -2.26 1.50
CA LEU A 116 6.89 -1.39 2.58
C LEU A 116 7.36 -2.20 3.80
N LYS A 117 6.65 -3.27 4.16
CA LYS A 117 7.08 -4.20 5.23
C LYS A 117 8.36 -4.94 4.87
N GLU A 118 8.42 -5.51 3.66
CA GLU A 118 9.59 -6.23 3.13
C GLU A 118 10.88 -5.38 3.19
N LEU A 119 10.77 -4.07 2.96
CA LEU A 119 11.89 -3.13 2.98
C LEU A 119 12.13 -2.43 4.33
N GLY A 120 11.27 -2.63 5.33
CA GLY A 120 11.32 -1.86 6.58
C GLY A 120 11.07 -0.35 6.37
N ARG A 121 10.22 0.00 5.41
CA ARG A 121 9.91 1.37 4.96
C ARG A 121 8.45 1.77 5.20
N GLU A 122 7.81 1.17 6.20
CA GLU A 122 6.42 1.45 6.57
C GLU A 122 6.15 2.92 6.88
N HIS A 123 7.16 3.68 7.31
CA HIS A 123 7.07 5.13 7.57
C HIS A 123 6.72 5.98 6.33
N LEU A 124 6.77 5.43 5.12
CA LEU A 124 6.42 6.15 3.89
C LEU A 124 4.90 6.32 3.71
N ALA A 125 4.09 5.50 4.38
CA ALA A 125 2.63 5.49 4.30
C ALA A 125 2.00 5.35 5.70
N GLY A 126 0.66 5.36 5.79
CA GLY A 126 -0.06 4.97 6.99
C GLY A 126 0.29 3.53 7.39
N LYS A 127 0.46 3.26 8.69
CA LYS A 127 0.87 1.93 9.17
C LYS A 127 -0.24 0.91 8.96
N VAL A 128 0.11 -0.28 8.46
CA VAL A 128 -0.81 -1.39 8.21
C VAL A 128 -0.43 -2.62 9.02
N HIS A 129 -1.41 -3.19 9.71
CA HIS A 129 -1.20 -4.35 10.58
C HIS A 129 -1.35 -5.65 9.82
N GLY A 130 -2.29 -5.72 8.88
CA GLY A 130 -2.49 -6.89 8.03
C GLY A 130 -3.83 -6.82 7.31
N TYR A 131 -4.18 -7.89 6.61
CA TYR A 131 -5.51 -8.04 6.03
C TYR A 131 -6.41 -8.93 6.90
N LEU A 132 -7.72 -8.78 6.74
CA LEU A 132 -8.76 -9.62 7.32
C LEU A 132 -9.58 -10.27 6.20
N ARG A 133 -10.15 -11.42 6.50
CA ARG A 133 -11.17 -12.09 5.68
C ARG A 133 -12.45 -12.15 6.50
N LEU A 134 -13.50 -11.51 6.00
CA LEU A 134 -14.79 -11.37 6.67
C LEU A 134 -15.89 -11.89 5.74
N TYR A 135 -17.04 -12.21 6.31
CA TYR A 135 -18.23 -12.54 5.54
C TYR A 135 -19.37 -11.61 5.95
N LEU A 136 -20.18 -11.18 4.98
CA LEU A 136 -21.20 -10.18 5.24
C LEU A 136 -22.19 -10.62 6.33
N HIS A 137 -22.61 -11.88 6.31
CA HIS A 137 -23.47 -12.47 7.34
C HIS A 137 -22.92 -12.38 8.78
N GLN A 138 -21.61 -12.16 8.96
CA GLN A 138 -20.98 -12.02 10.28
C GLN A 138 -20.97 -10.58 10.78
N ILE A 139 -21.08 -9.60 9.88
CA ILE A 139 -20.79 -8.19 10.18
C ILE A 139 -21.88 -7.21 9.73
N ASP A 140 -22.90 -7.66 8.99
CA ASP A 140 -23.91 -6.79 8.38
C ASP A 140 -24.62 -5.93 9.42
N GLU A 141 -25.16 -6.52 10.49
CA GLU A 141 -25.84 -5.77 11.56
C GLU A 141 -24.94 -4.66 12.16
N GLN A 142 -23.66 -4.95 12.38
CA GLN A 142 -22.71 -3.96 12.91
C GLN A 142 -22.39 -2.86 11.89
N ILE A 143 -22.25 -3.23 10.61
CA ILE A 143 -22.05 -2.26 9.51
C ILE A 143 -23.26 -1.34 9.40
N GLN A 144 -24.47 -1.89 9.32
CA GLN A 144 -25.70 -1.11 9.18
C GLN A 144 -25.89 -0.17 10.38
N ALA A 145 -25.65 -0.65 11.60
CA ALA A 145 -25.71 0.19 12.80
C ALA A 145 -24.68 1.34 12.76
N ALA A 146 -23.43 1.05 12.37
CA ALA A 146 -22.39 2.06 12.25
C ALA A 146 -22.72 3.11 11.17
N VAL A 147 -23.23 2.68 10.01
CA VAL A 147 -23.67 3.58 8.92
C VAL A 147 -24.82 4.46 9.36
N GLN A 148 -25.88 3.87 9.93
CA GLN A 148 -27.08 4.59 10.35
C GLN A 148 -26.76 5.63 11.44
N SER A 149 -25.85 5.31 12.35
CA SER A 149 -25.42 6.23 13.40
C SER A 149 -24.55 7.39 12.89
N SER A 150 -23.72 7.15 11.87
CA SER A 150 -22.73 8.13 11.39
C SER A 150 -23.30 9.04 10.29
N LEU A 151 -24.07 8.48 9.35
CA LEU A 151 -24.65 9.23 8.24
C LEU A 151 -26.06 8.72 7.92
N PRO A 152 -27.10 9.28 8.59
CA PRO A 152 -28.49 8.90 8.33
C PRO A 152 -28.85 9.07 6.85
N GLY A 153 -29.18 7.96 6.16
CA GLY A 153 -29.53 7.94 4.74
C GLY A 153 -28.43 7.43 3.79
N ALA A 154 -27.22 7.14 4.29
CA ALA A 154 -26.23 6.39 3.51
C ALA A 154 -26.70 4.94 3.32
N ILE A 155 -26.58 4.43 2.09
CA ILE A 155 -26.91 3.05 1.72
C ILE A 155 -25.60 2.36 1.36
N LEU A 156 -25.21 1.36 2.16
CA LEU A 156 -24.21 0.36 1.76
C LEU A 156 -24.95 -0.90 1.30
N PRO A 157 -24.32 -1.75 0.45
CA PRO A 157 -24.89 -3.04 0.12
C PRO A 157 -25.16 -3.84 1.40
N SER A 158 -26.44 -4.18 1.64
CA SER A 158 -26.85 -5.12 2.69
C SER A 158 -26.84 -6.55 2.14
N VAL A 159 -26.96 -7.55 3.03
CA VAL A 159 -27.15 -8.95 2.61
C VAL A 159 -28.32 -9.07 1.62
N GLU A 160 -29.45 -8.45 1.93
CA GLU A 160 -30.66 -8.50 1.08
C GLU A 160 -30.43 -7.88 -0.31
N VAL A 161 -29.70 -6.75 -0.38
CA VAL A 161 -29.39 -6.10 -1.67
C VAL A 161 -28.44 -6.95 -2.50
N MET A 162 -27.40 -7.52 -1.89
CA MET A 162 -26.47 -8.38 -2.60
C MET A 162 -27.15 -9.69 -3.08
N GLU A 163 -27.99 -10.31 -2.26
CA GLU A 163 -28.75 -11.50 -2.67
C GLU A 163 -29.71 -11.21 -3.84
N MET A 164 -30.26 -10.00 -3.92
CA MET A 164 -31.13 -9.58 -5.02
C MET A 164 -30.39 -9.29 -6.33
N GLU A 165 -29.11 -8.94 -6.28
CA GLU A 165 -28.30 -8.60 -7.46
C GLU A 165 -27.56 -9.83 -8.06
N ASP A 166 -27.90 -11.06 -7.61
CA ASP A 166 -27.09 -12.27 -7.85
C ASP A 166 -25.62 -12.08 -7.45
N ASP A 167 -25.35 -11.14 -6.53
CA ASP A 167 -24.02 -10.91 -6.01
C ASP A 167 -23.61 -12.10 -5.14
N GLU A 168 -22.32 -12.38 -5.18
CA GLU A 168 -21.72 -13.53 -4.51
C GLU A 168 -21.63 -13.28 -2.99
N VAL A 169 -22.78 -13.20 -2.30
CA VAL A 169 -22.93 -12.87 -0.87
C VAL A 169 -22.12 -13.80 0.05
N ASP A 170 -21.90 -15.03 -0.40
CA ASP A 170 -21.08 -16.04 0.27
C ASP A 170 -19.58 -15.86 0.06
N LEU A 171 -19.17 -14.99 -0.87
CA LEU A 171 -17.76 -14.67 -1.04
C LEU A 171 -17.24 -13.76 0.07
N PRO A 172 -15.98 -13.96 0.47
CA PRO A 172 -15.42 -13.17 1.53
C PRO A 172 -15.25 -11.71 1.10
N ILE A 173 -15.65 -10.81 1.99
CA ILE A 173 -15.21 -9.42 2.01
C ILE A 173 -13.78 -9.41 2.54
N MET A 174 -12.89 -8.78 1.80
CA MET A 174 -11.50 -8.61 2.24
C MET A 174 -11.35 -7.25 2.88
N ALA A 175 -10.53 -7.15 3.94
CA ALA A 175 -10.30 -5.87 4.58
C ALA A 175 -8.84 -5.64 4.94
N ILE A 176 -8.44 -4.38 5.10
CA ILE A 176 -7.08 -3.99 5.53
C ILE A 176 -7.18 -3.18 6.82
N VAL A 177 -6.44 -3.62 7.84
CA VAL A 177 -6.40 -3.01 9.18
C VAL A 177 -5.23 -2.03 9.25
N LYS A 178 -5.53 -0.76 9.52
CA LYS A 178 -4.55 0.34 9.57
C LYS A 178 -4.59 1.05 10.92
N ASP A 179 -3.49 1.71 11.27
CA ASP A 179 -3.52 2.67 12.38
C ASP A 179 -4.58 3.74 12.11
N TRP A 180 -5.34 4.08 13.15
CA TRP A 180 -6.23 5.22 13.13
C TRP A 180 -5.42 6.52 13.24
N ILE A 181 -5.54 7.39 12.23
CA ILE A 181 -5.00 8.74 12.25
C ILE A 181 -6.21 9.68 12.33
N PRO A 182 -6.37 10.47 13.40
CA PRO A 182 -7.50 11.37 13.54
C PRO A 182 -7.68 12.29 12.32
N GLU A 183 -8.92 12.39 11.85
CA GLU A 183 -9.29 13.30 10.78
C GLU A 183 -8.98 14.75 11.19
N HIS A 184 -8.30 15.48 10.33
CA HIS A 184 -7.92 16.88 10.57
C HIS A 184 -8.92 17.86 9.93
N ARG A 185 -9.89 17.32 9.20
CA ARG A 185 -11.03 18.05 8.61
C ARG A 185 -12.15 18.19 9.63
N THR A 186 -12.90 19.28 9.53
CA THR A 186 -14.11 19.51 10.31
C THR A 186 -15.20 18.51 9.89
N PRO A 187 -16.24 18.30 10.71
CA PRO A 187 -17.39 17.47 10.33
C PRO A 187 -18.10 17.92 9.04
N THR A 188 -17.94 19.20 8.66
CA THR A 188 -18.44 19.77 7.40
C THR A 188 -17.49 19.59 6.22
N GLY A 189 -16.38 18.87 6.40
CA GLY A 189 -15.35 18.64 5.38
C GLY A 189 -14.36 19.80 5.19
N GLY A 190 -14.51 20.90 5.93
CA GLY A 190 -13.59 22.04 5.88
C GLY A 190 -12.27 21.74 6.58
N ILE A 191 -11.19 22.43 6.21
CA ILE A 191 -9.89 22.33 6.90
C ILE A 191 -9.77 23.54 7.82
N THR A 192 -9.45 23.31 9.10
CA THR A 192 -9.17 24.43 10.01
C THR A 192 -7.87 25.13 9.60
N ARG A 193 -7.72 26.41 9.91
CA ARG A 193 -6.48 27.15 9.60
C ARG A 193 -5.24 26.46 10.17
N GLU A 194 -5.34 25.89 11.37
CA GLU A 194 -4.26 25.15 12.02
C GLU A 194 -3.93 23.85 11.28
N ALA A 195 -4.95 23.14 10.81
CA ALA A 195 -4.78 21.93 10.00
C ALA A 195 -4.15 22.26 8.64
N GLU A 196 -4.59 23.34 7.99
CA GLU A 196 -4.01 23.85 6.73
C GLU A 196 -2.53 24.22 6.92
N GLN A 197 -2.22 24.95 7.98
CA GLN A 197 -0.85 25.30 8.36
C GLN A 197 0.03 24.05 8.59
N ARG A 198 -0.52 22.98 9.19
CA ARG A 198 0.19 21.70 9.35
C ARG A 198 0.39 21.01 8.00
N GLN A 199 -0.63 20.96 7.16
CA GLN A 199 -0.58 20.34 5.84
C GLN A 199 0.49 21.00 4.96
N ILE A 200 0.56 22.33 4.91
CA ILE A 200 1.60 23.09 4.20
C ILE A 200 3.01 22.64 4.66
N LYS A 201 3.20 22.47 5.97
CA LYS A 201 4.49 22.03 6.54
C LYS A 201 4.82 20.58 6.20
N HIS A 202 3.83 19.74 5.89
CA HIS A 202 4.04 18.35 5.50
C HIS A 202 4.43 18.17 4.02
N LEU A 203 4.05 19.10 3.14
CA LEU A 203 4.29 18.97 1.69
C LEU A 203 5.73 18.57 1.30
N PRO A 204 6.80 19.17 1.85
CA PRO A 204 8.16 18.75 1.51
C PRO A 204 8.47 17.29 1.90
N ARG A 205 7.92 16.82 3.02
CA ARG A 205 8.07 15.42 3.45
C ARG A 205 7.24 14.50 2.57
N MET A 206 6.00 14.87 2.26
CA MET A 206 5.12 14.09 1.39
C MET A 206 5.74 13.88 0.00
N LEU A 207 6.29 14.93 -0.63
CA LEU A 207 6.97 14.80 -1.93
C LEU A 207 8.20 13.89 -1.86
N ARG A 208 8.99 13.99 -0.78
CA ARG A 208 10.12 13.07 -0.57
C ARG A 208 9.64 11.63 -0.41
N ASN A 209 8.59 11.41 0.38
CA ASN A 209 8.03 10.08 0.58
C ASN A 209 7.50 9.47 -0.73
N LEU A 210 6.82 10.26 -1.57
CA LEU A 210 6.36 9.83 -2.89
C LEU A 210 7.52 9.36 -3.78
N ARG A 211 8.63 10.12 -3.83
CA ARG A 211 9.83 9.71 -4.56
C ARG A 211 10.47 8.46 -3.98
N GLU A 212 10.43 8.27 -2.66
CA GLU A 212 10.90 7.04 -2.03
C GLU A 212 9.97 5.84 -2.31
N LEU A 213 8.65 6.04 -2.47
CA LEU A 213 7.74 5.00 -2.95
C LEU A 213 8.13 4.57 -4.37
N HIS A 214 8.40 5.52 -5.27
CA HIS A 214 8.91 5.23 -6.62
C HIS A 214 10.21 4.42 -6.57
N LYS A 215 11.16 4.78 -5.69
CA LYS A 215 12.38 4.00 -5.45
C LYS A 215 12.13 2.59 -4.90
N CYS A 216 10.99 2.34 -4.26
CA CYS A 216 10.59 1.02 -3.76
C CYS A 216 9.91 0.16 -4.84
N GLY A 217 9.79 0.67 -6.08
CA GLY A 217 9.09 0.01 -7.17
C GLY A 217 7.57 0.14 -7.09
N ILE A 218 7.06 1.17 -6.39
CA ILE A 218 5.63 1.42 -6.20
C ILE A 218 5.25 2.72 -6.94
N VAL A 219 4.20 2.69 -7.76
CA VAL A 219 3.50 3.88 -8.29
C VAL A 219 2.11 3.96 -7.67
N VAL A 220 1.59 5.14 -7.36
CA VAL A 220 0.30 5.32 -6.66
C VAL A 220 -0.88 5.38 -7.64
N ARG A 221 -0.69 6.02 -8.79
CA ARG A 221 -1.63 6.24 -9.91
C ARG A 221 -2.81 7.16 -9.65
N ASP A 222 -3.43 7.08 -8.47
CA ASP A 222 -4.60 7.86 -8.10
C ASP A 222 -4.28 8.75 -6.90
N LEU A 223 -3.36 9.71 -7.08
CA LEU A 223 -2.86 10.51 -5.96
C LEU A 223 -3.70 11.77 -5.74
N LYS A 224 -4.38 11.87 -4.59
CA LYS A 224 -5.27 12.99 -4.22
C LYS A 224 -4.96 13.55 -2.83
N SER A 225 -5.23 14.84 -2.62
CA SER A 225 -4.97 15.52 -1.34
C SER A 225 -5.69 14.85 -0.16
N GLN A 226 -6.91 14.36 -0.40
CA GLN A 226 -7.75 13.64 0.57
C GLN A 226 -7.21 12.29 1.06
N GLN A 227 -6.20 11.73 0.40
CA GLN A 227 -5.61 10.46 0.82
C GLN A 227 -4.46 10.67 1.82
N TYR A 228 -4.09 11.93 2.13
CA TYR A 228 -3.03 12.27 3.06
C TYR A 228 -3.60 12.66 4.43
N TYR A 229 -3.10 11.98 5.47
CA TYR A 229 -3.46 12.24 6.87
C TYR A 229 -2.20 12.57 7.66
N GLU A 230 -2.13 13.78 8.23
CA GLU A 230 -0.93 14.29 8.92
C GLU A 230 0.36 14.06 8.09
N GLY A 231 0.23 14.24 6.77
CA GLY A 231 1.28 14.06 5.77
C GLY A 231 1.74 12.62 5.54
N GLN A 232 0.90 11.61 5.84
CA GLN A 232 1.10 10.20 5.49
C GLN A 232 0.07 9.77 4.45
N LEU A 233 0.52 9.11 3.38
CA LEU A 233 -0.37 8.57 2.35
C LEU A 233 -1.07 7.31 2.88
N CYS A 234 -2.40 7.29 2.84
CA CYS A 234 -3.19 6.23 3.45
C CYS A 234 -3.97 5.38 2.46
N ASP A 235 -4.05 5.75 1.18
CA ASP A 235 -4.72 4.96 0.14
C ASP A 235 -3.72 4.52 -0.93
N LEU A 236 -3.70 3.21 -1.22
CA LEU A 236 -2.86 2.57 -2.23
C LEU A 236 -3.65 1.54 -3.05
N SER A 237 -4.97 1.65 -3.13
CA SER A 237 -5.83 0.72 -3.88
C SER A 237 -5.56 0.72 -5.39
N HIS A 238 -5.07 1.82 -5.95
CA HIS A 238 -4.66 1.90 -7.36
C HIS A 238 -3.16 1.68 -7.58
N ALA A 239 -2.41 1.45 -6.50
CA ALA A 239 -0.97 1.39 -6.59
C ALA A 239 -0.52 0.15 -7.36
N ARG A 240 0.50 0.30 -8.20
CA ARG A 240 1.16 -0.83 -8.86
C ARG A 240 2.56 -1.02 -8.30
N THR A 241 2.88 -2.26 -7.98
CA THR A 241 4.14 -2.61 -7.30
C THR A 241 4.90 -3.67 -8.07
N ILE A 242 6.18 -3.42 -8.37
CA ILE A 242 7.09 -4.35 -9.05
C ILE A 242 7.43 -5.56 -8.15
N PRO A 243 7.35 -6.81 -8.64
CA PRO A 243 7.03 -7.21 -10.01
C PRO A 243 5.55 -7.04 -10.35
N HIS A 244 5.23 -6.72 -11.60
CA HIS A 244 3.85 -6.55 -12.06
C HIS A 244 3.69 -7.17 -13.45
N ILE A 245 2.48 -7.63 -13.81
CA ILE A 245 2.20 -8.17 -15.16
C ILE A 245 2.55 -7.16 -16.27
N PHE A 246 2.46 -5.87 -16.00
CA PHE A 246 2.85 -4.79 -16.93
C PHE A 246 4.26 -4.23 -16.70
N SER A 247 5.06 -4.88 -15.86
CA SER A 247 6.46 -4.50 -15.72
C SER A 247 7.23 -4.77 -17.02
N PRO A 248 8.37 -4.10 -17.27
CA PRO A 248 9.15 -4.33 -18.48
C PRO A 248 9.60 -5.78 -18.71
N GLU A 249 9.61 -6.61 -17.66
CA GLU A 249 10.00 -8.02 -17.75
C GLU A 249 8.97 -8.88 -18.49
N SER A 250 7.69 -8.49 -18.52
CA SER A 250 6.65 -9.29 -19.19
C SER A 250 6.59 -9.07 -20.71
N GLY A 251 7.08 -7.93 -21.19
CA GLY A 251 6.95 -7.54 -22.59
C GLY A 251 5.54 -7.11 -23.02
N ILE A 252 4.54 -7.15 -22.13
CA ILE A 252 3.14 -6.82 -22.46
C ILE A 252 2.96 -5.32 -22.69
N ARG A 253 3.69 -4.49 -21.93
CA ARG A 253 3.65 -3.02 -22.04
C ARG A 253 5.02 -2.44 -22.38
N PRO A 254 5.05 -1.24 -23.00
CA PRO A 254 6.30 -0.54 -23.22
C PRO A 254 7.13 -0.35 -21.95
N ARG A 255 8.45 -0.38 -22.08
CA ARG A 255 9.37 -0.32 -20.92
C ARG A 255 9.23 0.98 -20.11
N TRP A 256 8.76 2.04 -20.74
CA TRP A 256 8.59 3.37 -20.13
C TRP A 256 7.28 3.54 -19.35
N THR A 257 6.36 2.56 -19.37
CA THR A 257 5.03 2.70 -18.77
C THR A 257 5.08 3.02 -17.27
N PHE A 258 5.99 2.41 -16.50
CA PHE A 258 6.15 2.71 -15.07
C PHE A 258 6.78 4.08 -14.80
N ALA A 259 7.77 4.49 -15.61
CA ALA A 259 8.31 5.84 -15.54
C ALA A 259 7.22 6.88 -15.82
N SER A 260 6.35 6.60 -16.79
CA SER A 260 5.22 7.45 -17.09
C SER A 260 4.21 7.53 -15.94
N MET A 261 3.83 6.42 -15.31
CA MET A 261 2.94 6.42 -14.15
C MET A 261 3.56 7.18 -12.96
N ALA A 262 4.87 7.06 -12.75
CA ALA A 262 5.56 7.82 -11.70
C ALA A 262 5.63 9.33 -12.01
N ALA A 263 5.75 9.73 -13.27
CA ALA A 263 5.61 11.13 -13.67
C ALA A 263 4.20 11.64 -13.43
N TRP A 264 3.17 10.83 -13.72
CA TRP A 264 1.78 11.17 -13.41
C TRP A 264 1.56 11.41 -11.92
N ASP A 265 2.08 10.55 -11.03
CA ASP A 265 2.04 10.78 -9.58
C ASP A 265 2.62 12.15 -9.18
N LEU A 266 3.73 12.57 -9.81
CA LEU A 266 4.36 13.88 -9.55
C LEU A 266 3.51 15.04 -10.07
N LYS A 267 2.82 14.87 -11.21
CA LYS A 267 1.85 15.84 -11.73
C LYS A 267 0.69 16.00 -10.76
N CYS A 268 0.05 14.92 -10.34
CA CYS A 268 -1.02 14.97 -9.35
C CYS A 268 -0.56 15.61 -8.03
N PHE A 269 0.68 15.35 -7.60
CA PHE A 269 1.24 16.02 -6.42
C PHE A 269 1.44 17.53 -6.63
N GLN A 270 1.76 17.98 -7.85
CA GLN A 270 1.79 19.40 -8.18
C GLN A 270 0.39 20.02 -8.01
N ASP A 271 -0.66 19.31 -8.41
CA ASP A 271 -2.03 19.80 -8.27
C ASP A 271 -2.43 19.92 -6.78
N ILE A 272 -1.98 19.00 -5.92
CA ILE A 272 -2.11 19.13 -4.45
C ILE A 272 -1.39 20.38 -3.93
N ILE A 273 -0.19 20.69 -4.44
CA ILE A 273 0.55 21.90 -4.06
C ILE A 273 -0.25 23.16 -4.44
N GLU A 274 -0.79 23.21 -5.65
CA GLU A 274 -1.58 24.37 -6.12
C GLU A 274 -2.89 24.52 -5.35
N GLU A 275 -3.60 23.42 -5.07
CA GLU A 275 -4.78 23.42 -4.18
C GLU A 275 -4.45 24.03 -2.81
N THR A 276 -3.34 23.57 -2.21
CA THR A 276 -2.87 24.07 -0.90
C THR A 276 -2.51 25.55 -0.96
N LYS A 277 -1.89 26.05 -2.06
CA LYS A 277 -1.58 27.47 -2.22
C LYS A 277 -2.85 28.32 -2.27
N VAL A 278 -3.87 27.86 -3.00
CA VAL A 278 -5.17 28.55 -3.06
C VAL A 278 -5.84 28.56 -1.68
N SER A 279 -5.83 27.43 -0.97
CA SER A 279 -6.37 27.34 0.40
C SER A 279 -5.64 28.26 1.38
N ALA A 280 -4.30 28.28 1.35
CA ALA A 280 -3.47 29.14 2.20
C ALA A 280 -3.78 30.64 2.04
N LEU A 281 -4.02 31.09 0.81
CA LEU A 281 -4.38 32.48 0.51
C LEU A 281 -5.80 32.84 0.95
N ARG A 282 -6.71 31.86 1.02
CA ARG A 282 -8.10 32.04 1.47
C ARG A 282 -8.27 31.93 2.98
N ALA A 283 -7.28 31.41 3.70
CA ALA A 283 -7.33 31.34 5.16
C ALA A 283 -7.42 32.73 5.80
N ASP A 284 -8.04 32.82 6.98
CA ASP A 284 -8.15 34.07 7.73
C ASP A 284 -7.54 33.95 9.14
N PRO A 285 -6.44 34.68 9.45
CA PRO A 285 -5.66 35.49 8.52
C PRO A 285 -4.88 34.61 7.52
N PRO A 286 -4.51 35.13 6.33
CA PRO A 286 -3.83 34.37 5.28
C PRO A 286 -2.56 33.67 5.77
N LEU A 287 -2.35 32.46 5.26
CA LEU A 287 -1.15 31.67 5.52
C LEU A 287 -0.11 31.92 4.43
N LYS A 288 1.17 31.86 4.80
CA LYS A 288 2.26 31.93 3.82
C LYS A 288 2.20 30.67 2.92
N PRO A 289 2.03 30.82 1.59
CA PRO A 289 2.01 29.69 0.69
C PRO A 289 3.39 29.00 0.60
N THR A 290 3.39 27.77 0.11
CA THR A 290 4.62 27.04 -0.17
C THR A 290 5.24 27.47 -1.51
N GLU A 291 6.57 27.51 -1.57
CA GLU A 291 7.34 27.69 -2.81
C GLU A 291 7.74 26.33 -3.45
N LEU A 292 7.22 25.23 -2.90
CA LEU A 292 7.52 23.88 -3.38
C LEU A 292 6.99 23.70 -4.81
N VAL A 293 7.76 22.95 -5.61
CA VAL A 293 7.34 22.49 -6.94
C VAL A 293 7.72 21.01 -7.05
N ALA A 294 6.77 20.18 -7.43
CA ALA A 294 6.93 18.74 -7.59
C ALA A 294 7.34 18.36 -9.00
N THR A 295 6.74 19.01 -10.00
CA THR A 295 7.11 18.90 -11.41
C THR A 295 8.12 19.97 -11.80
N ARG A 296 8.68 19.85 -13.01
CA ARG A 296 9.57 20.87 -13.54
C ARG A 296 8.71 22.05 -14.02
N ASN A 297 8.95 23.27 -13.53
CA ASN A 297 8.14 24.45 -13.88
C ASN A 297 8.25 24.79 -15.38
N GLU A 298 7.28 24.36 -16.18
CA GLU A 298 7.23 24.55 -17.63
C GLU A 298 7.30 26.02 -18.03
N ALA A 299 6.60 26.93 -17.35
CA ALA A 299 6.60 28.36 -17.68
C ALA A 299 8.00 28.98 -17.60
N ARG A 300 8.78 28.60 -16.58
CA ARG A 300 10.17 29.05 -16.43
C ARG A 300 11.09 28.41 -17.47
N PHE A 301 10.85 27.16 -17.88
CA PHE A 301 11.68 26.45 -18.84
C PHE A 301 11.37 26.81 -20.31
N ASN A 302 10.11 27.07 -20.65
CA ASN A 302 9.69 27.51 -21.99
C ASN A 302 10.20 28.93 -22.32
N SER A 303 10.52 29.73 -21.30
CA SER A 303 11.18 31.03 -21.47
C SER A 303 12.68 30.93 -21.76
N LEU A 304 13.29 29.75 -21.60
CA LEU A 304 14.68 29.48 -21.94
C LEU A 304 14.76 28.88 -23.35
N ARG A 305 15.85 29.14 -24.09
CA ARG A 305 16.03 28.61 -25.47
C ARG A 305 15.68 27.11 -25.52
N PRO A 306 14.91 26.65 -26.52
CA PRO A 306 14.58 25.24 -26.69
C PRO A 306 15.85 24.41 -26.68
N ARG A 307 15.94 23.44 -25.75
CA ARG A 307 17.06 22.50 -25.74
C ARG A 307 16.81 21.45 -26.83
N PRO A 308 17.83 21.01 -27.57
CA PRO A 308 17.69 19.95 -28.58
C PRO A 308 17.04 18.66 -28.04
N SER A 309 17.20 18.36 -26.74
CA SER A 309 16.54 17.23 -26.06
C SER A 309 15.03 17.39 -25.84
N MET A 310 14.45 18.53 -26.21
CA MET A 310 13.01 18.84 -26.16
C MET A 310 12.39 18.96 -27.56
N GLN A 311 13.12 18.56 -28.60
CA GLN A 311 12.57 18.40 -29.93
C GLN A 311 12.09 16.94 -30.05
N GLY A 312 10.79 16.77 -30.25
CA GLY A 312 10.08 15.49 -30.10
C GLY A 312 10.43 14.41 -31.15
N PRO A 313 9.70 13.29 -31.16
CA PRO A 313 8.44 13.04 -30.42
C PRO A 313 8.64 12.66 -28.94
N PHE A 314 7.71 13.10 -28.08
CA PHE A 314 7.66 12.70 -26.67
C PHE A 314 6.85 11.42 -26.49
N LEU A 315 7.14 10.67 -25.43
CA LEU A 315 6.34 9.51 -25.02
C LEU A 315 5.01 9.99 -24.40
N PRO A 316 3.93 9.19 -24.42
CA PRO A 316 2.70 9.58 -23.77
C PRO A 316 2.83 9.47 -22.24
N LEU A 317 2.18 10.38 -21.54
CA LEU A 317 2.01 10.37 -20.10
C LEU A 317 0.71 9.62 -19.76
N VAL A 318 0.88 8.38 -19.31
CA VAL A 318 -0.18 7.49 -18.88
C VAL A 318 -0.91 8.03 -17.66
N ASN A 319 -2.21 8.28 -17.81
CA ASN A 319 -3.07 8.80 -16.77
C ASN A 319 -4.20 7.80 -16.44
N TYR A 320 -4.86 8.02 -15.30
CA TYR A 320 -5.96 7.16 -14.81
C TYR A 320 -7.31 7.90 -14.74
N ASP A 321 -7.29 9.22 -14.54
CA ASP A 321 -8.48 9.99 -14.11
C ASP A 321 -8.93 11.10 -15.07
N GLU A 322 -8.04 11.66 -15.89
CA GLU A 322 -8.34 12.95 -16.54
C GLU A 322 -8.84 12.82 -17.97
N GLY A 323 -8.62 11.67 -18.61
CA GLY A 323 -8.88 11.49 -20.03
C GLY A 323 -7.97 12.40 -20.89
N GLY A 324 -7.44 11.85 -21.97
CA GLY A 324 -6.73 12.64 -22.97
C GLY A 324 -5.23 12.41 -22.99
N THR A 325 -4.61 12.98 -24.02
CA THR A 325 -3.22 12.66 -24.39
C THR A 325 -2.27 13.72 -23.86
N TRP A 326 -1.59 13.36 -22.78
CA TRP A 326 -0.54 14.17 -22.17
C TRP A 326 0.84 13.68 -22.64
N ASN A 327 1.83 14.57 -22.72
CA ASN A 327 3.19 14.21 -23.07
C ASN A 327 4.04 13.99 -21.82
N LEU A 328 4.86 12.94 -21.82
CA LEU A 328 5.95 12.75 -20.86
C LEU A 328 7.12 13.65 -21.27
N ASP A 329 7.00 14.93 -20.94
CA ASP A 329 7.98 15.98 -21.23
C ASP A 329 9.09 16.07 -20.15
N TYR A 330 8.90 15.39 -19.02
CA TYR A 330 9.92 15.16 -18.00
C TYR A 330 9.93 13.71 -17.50
N TYR A 331 11.13 13.18 -17.25
CA TYR A 331 11.27 11.88 -16.59
C TYR A 331 11.19 12.04 -15.06
N PRO A 332 10.56 11.10 -14.35
CA PRO A 332 10.57 11.09 -12.89
C PRO A 332 12.00 10.90 -12.37
N SER A 333 12.28 11.35 -11.15
CA SER A 333 13.60 11.17 -10.53
C SER A 333 13.98 9.70 -10.34
N HIS A 334 12.99 8.82 -10.22
CA HIS A 334 13.16 7.38 -10.06
C HIS A 334 12.16 6.67 -10.95
N ASP A 335 12.65 5.80 -11.82
CA ASP A 335 11.81 4.86 -12.57
C ASP A 335 11.55 3.62 -11.70
N PRO A 336 10.30 3.38 -11.28
CA PRO A 336 9.96 2.25 -10.43
C PRO A 336 10.24 0.89 -11.10
N ALA A 337 10.24 0.81 -12.43
CA ALA A 337 10.55 -0.43 -13.13
C ALA A 337 12.01 -0.87 -13.00
N LEU A 338 12.92 0.02 -12.59
CA LEU A 338 14.31 -0.32 -12.32
C LEU A 338 14.51 -0.98 -10.94
N PHE A 339 13.43 -1.17 -10.18
CA PHE A 339 13.49 -1.82 -8.88
C PHE A 339 13.93 -3.30 -8.98
N ASN A 340 15.08 -3.62 -8.40
CA ASN A 340 15.62 -4.98 -8.40
C ASN A 340 14.99 -5.87 -7.32
N TRP A 341 13.73 -6.30 -7.55
CA TRP A 341 12.98 -7.16 -6.63
C TRP A 341 13.63 -8.54 -6.43
N ARG A 342 14.29 -9.09 -7.46
CA ARG A 342 14.99 -10.38 -7.39
C ARG A 342 16.14 -10.37 -6.37
N ALA A 343 16.77 -9.22 -6.14
CA ALA A 343 17.81 -9.08 -5.12
C ALA A 343 17.26 -9.28 -3.70
N ILE A 344 15.99 -8.94 -3.45
CA ILE A 344 15.35 -9.17 -2.15
C ILE A 344 15.10 -10.65 -1.94
N GLN A 345 14.51 -11.32 -2.92
CA GLN A 345 14.22 -12.75 -2.84
C GLN A 345 15.49 -13.56 -2.53
N LYS A 346 16.60 -13.26 -3.24
CA LYS A 346 17.90 -13.89 -2.98
C LYS A 346 18.39 -13.70 -1.54
N ARG A 347 18.14 -12.51 -0.94
CA ARG A 347 18.50 -12.24 0.47
C ARG A 347 17.61 -13.02 1.43
N ALA A 348 16.32 -13.14 1.16
CA ALA A 348 15.39 -13.93 1.96
C ALA A 348 15.80 -15.41 1.98
N THR A 349 16.13 -16.00 0.82
CA THR A 349 16.58 -17.39 0.72
C THR A 349 17.93 -17.63 1.40
N LYS A 350 18.85 -16.66 1.34
CA LYS A 350 20.16 -16.77 2.03
C LYS A 350 19.99 -16.73 3.56
N ASN A 351 19.08 -15.90 4.07
CA ASN A 351 18.82 -15.79 5.51
C ASN A 351 18.07 -17.01 6.07
N SER A 352 17.22 -17.68 5.28
CA SER A 352 16.57 -18.92 5.70
C SER A 352 17.54 -20.12 5.73
N ALA A 353 18.52 -20.16 4.82
CA ALA A 353 19.53 -21.22 4.76
C ALA A 353 20.56 -21.20 5.90
N VAL A 354 20.71 -20.08 6.63
CA VAL A 354 21.71 -19.92 7.72
C VAL A 354 21.17 -20.32 9.10
N ARG A 355 19.90 -20.77 9.21
CA ARG A 355 19.29 -21.23 10.48
C ARG A 355 19.19 -22.77 10.57
N ILE A 356 20.30 -23.48 10.44
CA ILE A 356 20.42 -24.84 10.97
C ILE A 356 21.77 -24.94 11.69
N PRO A 357 21.85 -24.77 13.03
CA PRO A 357 22.94 -25.37 13.78
C PRO A 357 22.65 -26.86 13.88
N GLU A 358 23.37 -27.66 13.11
CA GLU A 358 23.47 -29.09 13.34
C GLU A 358 23.94 -29.31 14.78
N LYS A 359 23.05 -29.80 15.65
CA LYS A 359 23.46 -30.38 16.92
C LYS A 359 24.19 -31.68 16.60
N PRO A 360 25.46 -31.88 17.00
CA PRO A 360 26.10 -33.17 16.85
C PRO A 360 25.38 -34.18 17.73
N ALA A 361 24.98 -35.30 17.14
CA ALA A 361 24.37 -36.43 17.81
C ALA A 361 25.29 -36.93 18.93
N ALA A 362 24.79 -36.91 20.17
CA ALA A 362 25.44 -37.54 21.30
C ALA A 362 25.44 -39.06 21.09
N ALA A 363 26.59 -39.61 20.69
CA ALA A 363 26.85 -41.04 20.71
C ALA A 363 26.93 -41.50 22.18
N VAL A 364 25.92 -42.25 22.60
CA VAL A 364 25.92 -43.04 23.84
C VAL A 364 26.91 -44.18 23.65
N SER A 365 28.07 -44.11 24.31
CA SER A 365 29.00 -45.23 24.44
C SER A 365 29.08 -45.66 25.90
N MET A 366 28.66 -46.91 26.14
CA MET A 366 28.62 -47.56 27.45
C MET A 366 30.04 -47.72 28.01
N LYS A 367 30.32 -47.14 29.18
CA LYS A 367 31.51 -47.46 29.98
C LYS A 367 31.23 -48.65 30.91
N ARG A 368 31.95 -49.76 30.69
CA ARG A 368 32.18 -50.82 31.68
C ARG A 368 33.19 -50.33 32.74
N LYS A 369 32.91 -50.63 34.02
CA LYS A 369 33.80 -50.49 35.20
C LYS A 369 35.01 -51.46 35.05
N SER A 370 36.22 -51.25 35.60
CA SER A 370 36.69 -51.00 36.98
C SER A 370 38.24 -50.69 36.95
N PRO A 371 39.02 -50.67 38.07
CA PRO A 371 39.10 -49.70 39.19
C PRO A 371 40.55 -49.19 39.51
N ALA A 372 40.65 -48.27 40.50
CA ALA A 372 41.84 -47.80 41.27
C ALA A 372 42.90 -46.96 40.50
N THR A 373 43.44 -45.84 41.02
CA THR A 373 44.16 -45.68 42.29
C THR A 373 44.21 -44.18 42.71
N GLU A 374 44.57 -43.97 43.97
CA GLU A 374 44.52 -42.79 44.85
C GLU A 374 45.37 -41.54 44.50
N GLU A 375 45.16 -40.53 45.37
CA GLU A 375 46.00 -39.36 45.73
C GLU A 375 45.57 -38.01 45.11
N ALA A 376 44.83 -37.12 45.78
CA ALA A 376 45.07 -36.33 47.01
C ALA A 376 45.80 -34.99 46.77
N LYS A 377 45.29 -33.95 47.45
CA LYS A 377 45.77 -32.56 47.65
C LYS A 377 45.34 -31.55 46.59
N ALA A 378 44.97 -30.31 46.88
CA ALA A 378 44.56 -29.59 48.08
C ALA A 378 44.00 -28.23 47.57
N ARG A 379 42.97 -27.68 48.24
CA ARG A 379 42.62 -26.24 48.14
C ARG A 379 43.58 -25.42 49.02
N PRO A 380 43.79 -24.10 48.78
CA PRO A 380 42.86 -23.04 49.24
C PRO A 380 42.54 -22.03 48.11
N VAL A 381 41.37 -21.37 48.03
CA VAL A 381 40.81 -20.27 48.83
C VAL A 381 41.65 -18.98 48.84
N GLU A 382 41.12 -17.94 48.20
CA GLU A 382 41.02 -16.50 48.58
C GLU A 382 40.91 -15.66 47.29
N GLU A 383 39.76 -15.03 47.05
CA GLU A 383 39.41 -13.66 47.45
C GLU A 383 40.26 -12.57 46.80
N GLY A 384 39.59 -11.53 46.26
CA GLY A 384 40.24 -10.23 46.08
C GLY A 384 40.12 -9.56 44.73
N ASN A 385 38.94 -9.01 44.48
CA ASN A 385 38.74 -7.59 44.14
C ASN A 385 39.43 -6.90 42.94
N ASN A 386 38.56 -6.11 42.28
CA ASN A 386 38.77 -4.76 41.74
C ASN A 386 39.32 -4.56 40.31
N LYS A 387 38.40 -3.98 39.51
CA LYS A 387 38.53 -2.70 38.77
C LYS A 387 39.87 -2.47 38.06
N LYS A 388 39.79 -2.32 36.72
CA LYS A 388 40.12 -1.03 36.08
C LYS A 388 39.65 -0.94 34.63
N ARG A 389 38.86 0.11 34.39
CA ARG A 389 38.76 0.83 33.11
C ARG A 389 40.15 1.22 32.59
N ARG A 390 40.31 1.14 31.27
CA ARG A 390 40.98 2.09 30.34
C ARG A 390 41.02 1.36 28.98
N ARG A 391 40.77 1.97 27.83
CA ARG A 391 40.74 3.38 27.46
C ARG A 391 39.93 3.52 26.19
#